data_AF-A0A3B9NSB0-F1
#
_entry.id   AF-A0A3B9NSB0-F1
#
_cell.length_a   1.000
_cell.length_b   1.000
_cell.length_c   1.000
_cell.angle_alpha   90.00
_cell.angle_beta   90.00
_cell.angle_gamma   90.00
#
_symmetry.space_group_name_H-M   'P 1'
#
loop_
_entity.id
_entity.type
_entity.pdbx_description
1 polymer ?
#
loop_
_entity_poly.entity_id
_entity_poly.type
_entity_poly.pdbx_seq_one_letter_code
_entity_poly.pdbx_strand_id
1 'polypeptide(L)' 'MSKEILLVVESVSNEKGVSEEIIFDALEVALATATKKRYSEEADVRVAIDRETGLY' A
#
# COMPACT_ATOMS: atom_id res chain seq x y z
N MET A 1 -9.48 -0.35 -12.95
CA MET A 1 -8.03 -0.51 -13.12
C MET A 1 -7.43 -0.51 -11.73
N SER A 2 -7.31 -1.69 -11.12
CA SER A 2 -6.96 -1.83 -9.69
C SER A 2 -5.94 -2.96 -9.45
N LYS A 3 -5.57 -3.70 -10.51
CA LYS A 3 -4.68 -4.85 -10.43
C LYS A 3 -3.19 -4.51 -10.51
N GLU A 4 -2.85 -3.25 -10.78
CA GLU A 4 -1.45 -2.83 -10.88
C GLU A 4 -0.71 -2.94 -9.54
N ILE A 5 -1.38 -2.61 -8.43
CA ILE A 5 -0.80 -2.79 -7.09
C ILE A 5 -0.51 -4.25 -6.79
N LEU A 6 -1.46 -5.14 -7.10
CA LEU A 6 -1.29 -6.58 -6.87
C LEU A 6 -0.12 -7.13 -7.68
N LEU A 7 0.04 -6.67 -8.92
CA LEU A 7 1.13 -7.10 -9.79
C LEU A 7 2.50 -6.62 -9.30
N VAL A 8 2.58 -5.41 -8.75
CA VAL A 8 3.80 -4.89 -8.13
C VAL A 8 4.12 -5.67 -6.85
N VAL A 9 3.13 -5.95 -6.01
CA VAL A 9 3.31 -6.74 -4.78
C VAL A 9 3.82 -8.14 -5.12
N GLU A 10 3.19 -8.83 -6.06
CA GLU A 10 3.59 -10.17 -6.50
C GLU A 10 5.01 -10.17 -7.08
N SER A 11 5.33 -9.18 -7.93
CA SER A 11 6.67 -9.06 -8.53
C SER A 11 7.75 -8.83 -7.48
N VAL A 12 7.51 -7.93 -6.52
CA VAL A 12 8.49 -7.60 -5.47
C VAL A 12 8.63 -8.76 -4.48
N SER A 13 7.52 -9.42 -4.14
CA SER A 13 7.51 -10.63 -3.31
C SER A 13 8.38 -11.73 -3.92
N ASN A 14 8.17 -12.02 -5.21
CA ASN A 14 8.92 -13.03 -5.93
C ASN A 14 10.41 -12.66 -6.11
N GLU A 15 10.74 -11.39 -6.34
CA GLU A 15 12.12 -10.98 -6.58
C GLU A 15 12.95 -10.86 -5.30
N LYS A 16 12.35 -10.36 -4.20
CA LYS A 16 13.06 -10.11 -2.94
C LYS A 16 12.82 -11.18 -1.88
N GLY A 17 11.91 -12.12 -2.14
CA GLY A 17 11.51 -13.14 -1.16
C GLY A 17 10.80 -12.55 0.06
N VAL A 18 10.12 -11.42 -0.11
CA VAL A 18 9.46 -10.69 0.97
C VAL A 18 7.98 -11.03 0.95
N SER A 19 7.40 -11.36 2.11
CA SER A 19 5.97 -11.66 2.21
C SER A 19 5.13 -10.51 1.69
N GLU A 20 4.10 -10.83 0.90
CA GLU A 20 3.16 -9.86 0.33
C GLU A 20 2.54 -8.96 1.41
N GLU A 21 2.26 -9.52 2.59
CA GLU A 21 1.78 -8.78 3.77
C GLU A 21 2.70 -7.61 4.16
N ILE A 22 4.01 -7.82 4.19
CA ILE A 22 4.99 -6.78 4.54
C ILE A 22 4.97 -5.67 3.47
N ILE A 23 4.75 -6.04 2.21
CA ILE A 23 4.70 -5.09 1.10
C ILE A 23 3.40 -4.27 1.17
N PHE A 24 2.26 -4.91 1.47
CA PHE A 24 0.99 -4.20 1.68
C PHE A 24 1.08 -3.21 2.84
N ASP A 25 1.60 -3.64 4.00
CA ASP A 25 1.78 -2.75 5.16
C ASP A 25 2.68 -1.55 4.81
N ALA A 26 3.77 -1.79 4.09
CA ALA A 26 4.66 -0.73 3.66
C ALA A 26 3.98 0.27 2.69
N LEU A 27 3.16 -0.23 1.76
CA LEU A 27 2.39 0.59 0.82
C LEU A 27 1.32 1.41 1.54
N GLU A 28 0.58 0.80 2.48
CA GLU A 28 -0.43 1.48 3.29
C GLU A 28 0.17 2.62 4.11
N VAL A 29 1.30 2.37 4.78
CA VAL A 29 2.03 3.39 5.54
C VAL A 29 2.54 4.50 4.62
N ALA A 30 3.08 4.15 3.45
CA ALA A 30 3.58 5.13 2.49
C ALA A 30 2.46 6.02 1.96
N LEU A 31 1.31 5.44 1.60
CA LEU A 31 0.13 6.16 1.12
C LEU A 31 -0.49 7.02 2.21
N ALA A 32 -0.63 6.49 3.43
CA ALA A 32 -1.08 7.24 4.59
C ALA A 32 -0.17 8.44 4.88
N THR A 33 1.15 8.24 4.82
CA THR A 33 2.14 9.31 5.02
C THR A 33 2.09 10.36 3.92
N ALA A 34 1.99 9.94 2.65
CA ALA A 34 1.89 10.84 1.51
C ALA A 34 0.59 11.67 1.55
N THR A 35 -0.50 11.04 1.96
CA THR A 35 -1.81 11.68 2.12
C THR A 35 -1.79 12.63 3.31
N LYS A 36 -1.24 12.21 4.46
CA LYS A 36 -1.06 13.06 5.64
C LYS A 36 -0.29 14.33 5.31
N LYS A 37 0.76 14.27 4.47
CA LYS A 37 1.48 15.48 4.02
C LYS A 37 0.63 16.49 3.24
N ARG A 38 -0.47 16.05 2.61
CA ARG A 38 -1.40 16.95 1.91
C ARG A 38 -2.39 17.63 2.84
N TYR A 39 -2.60 17.11 4.04
CA TYR A 39 -3.47 17.69 5.04
C TYR A 39 -2.60 18.40 6.09
N SER A 40 -2.80 19.71 6.24
CA SER A 40 -1.97 20.59 7.09
C SER A 40 -2.14 20.36 8.58
N GLU A 41 -3.23 19.72 8.99
CA GLU A 41 -3.55 19.39 10.38
C GLU A 41 -3.10 17.95 10.68
N GLU A 42 -2.96 17.62 11.98
CA GLU A 42 -2.61 16.28 12.48
C GLU A 42 -3.71 15.25 12.19
N ALA A 43 -4.05 15.07 10.91
CA ALA A 43 -5.01 14.09 10.45
C ALA A 43 -4.44 12.69 10.67
N ASP A 44 -5.20 11.87 11.39
CA ASP A 44 -4.96 10.43 11.49
C ASP A 44 -5.49 9.80 10.19
N VAL A 45 -4.60 9.65 9.22
CA VAL A 45 -4.90 9.04 7.93
C VAL A 45 -4.54 7.57 7.99
N ARG A 46 -5.51 6.72 7.67
CA ARG A 46 -5.31 5.28 7.48
C ARG A 46 -5.70 4.92 6.07
N VAL A 47 -4.89 4.06 5.46
CA VAL A 47 -5.12 3.50 4.14
C VAL A 47 -5.14 1.99 4.34
N ALA A 48 -6.13 1.32 3.75
CA ALA A 48 -6.25 -0.13 3.78
C ALA A 48 -6.39 -0.62 2.35
N ILE A 49 -5.49 -1.50 1.92
CA ILE A 49 -5.50 -2.08 0.59
C ILE A 49 -6.24 -3.42 0.65
N ASP A 50 -7.29 -3.53 -0.15
CA ASP A 50 -8.00 -4.79 -0.33
C ASP A 50 -7.11 -5.75 -1.14
N ARG A 51 -6.74 -6.88 -0.53
CA ARG A 51 -5.79 -7.85 -1.11
C ARG A 51 -6.38 -8.66 -2.27
N GLU A 52 -7.71 -8.70 -2.40
CA GLU A 52 -8.39 -9.44 -3.47
C GLU A 52 -8.61 -8.57 -4.71
N THR A 53 -8.87 -7.28 -4.49
CA THR A 53 -9.26 -6.33 -5.55
C THR A 53 -8.17 -5.33 -5.90
N GLY A 54 -7.24 -5.07 -4.98
CA GLY A 54 -6.17 -4.06 -5.10
C GLY A 54 -6.65 -2.61 -4.95
N LEU A 55 -7.83 -2.40 -4.36
CA LEU A 55 -8.42 -1.09 -4.13
C LEU A 55 -8.02 -0.52 -2.76
N TYR A 56 -7.87 0.81 -2.66
CA TYR A 56 -7.55 1.55 -1.42
C TYR A 56 -8.06 3.00 -1.46
#